data_AF-A0A972VH61-F1
#
_entry.id   AF-A0A972VH61-F1
#
_cell.length_a   1.000
_cell.length_b   1.000
_cell.length_c   1.000
_cell.angle_alpha   90.00
_cell.angle_beta   90.00
_cell.angle_gamma   90.00
#
_symmetry.space_group_name_H-M   'P 1'
#
loop_
_entity.id
_entity.type
_entity.pdbx_description
1 polymer ?
#
loop_
_entity_poly.entity_id
_entity_poly.type
_entity_poly.pdbx_seq_one_letter_code
_entity_poly.pdbx_strand_id
1 'polypeptide(L)'
;MPSKQKSRALFCRSTLAKLAVALCATLLALGAAETLVRGFGMAPALKPIQLSDPDCVYKRSTNAILGFELKANTRNDNPDFIATYERTNSHGQRDRERTVQKPDGVTRIILLGDSVVEGYGLREADTLSSQLEHLYANESIEVLNFGVSAYCTRAEVELLKVKALQFDPDVVVLVFVENDFDNFNREAFALEEAIHRPALAKALFRQSHLFRLTCIQLDLFHFRADADPVRWNQDAIGDNNVAQGLQQFRMLADRHGFSPLIAIWPRFLDDRIADVCFMPQGSDALVVEHLAAMHDIPSVRLSKFFRQRLASSPQPVNPRLQFSSGDELHPSSEGSRAAAEALKQSLANLDRDTTLATREITRSAHGDTKAVAAAKTLGQAQPNYARVHNRMGTQFLKTGELAKAVAEFKQALKAEPSHAGAHNNLGVAYERLGQNGAQAQFEQAIRSDPNFTQAHFNLARTLMRTGRDTNAIAELQRTIQINPDHVGALNMLGTAFGKQQRFTEAQSVLEHAVRLDPNHAEAHSNLGAAYAGQGLLREAVAQFEAALQIDPTDPEAKENLKRVKAAMSE
;
A
#
# COMPACT_ATOMS: atom_id res chain seq x y z
N MET A 1 31.88 47.99 25.05
CA MET A 1 32.01 46.52 25.01
C MET A 1 32.11 46.00 23.56
N PRO A 2 33.32 45.87 22.97
CA PRO A 2 33.49 45.26 21.65
C PRO A 2 34.24 43.89 21.64
N SER A 3 34.68 43.39 22.80
CA SER A 3 35.60 42.23 22.85
C SER A 3 34.93 40.86 22.69
N LYS A 4 33.63 40.71 23.00
CA LYS A 4 32.93 39.42 22.93
C LYS A 4 32.52 39.00 21.51
N GLN A 5 32.35 39.95 20.58
CA GLN A 5 31.89 39.66 19.21
C GLN A 5 33.02 39.18 18.28
N LYS A 6 34.24 39.72 18.43
CA LYS A 6 35.43 39.23 17.69
C LYS A 6 35.85 37.81 18.10
N SER A 7 35.71 37.48 19.40
CA SER A 7 36.02 36.14 19.93
C SER A 7 35.13 35.04 19.34
N ARG A 8 33.81 35.26 19.22
CA ARG A 8 32.88 34.29 18.60
C ARG A 8 33.14 34.08 17.10
N ALA A 9 33.51 35.12 16.36
CA ALA A 9 33.80 35.02 14.93
C ALA A 9 35.12 34.27 14.64
N LEU A 10 36.16 34.47 15.46
CA LEU A 10 37.40 33.69 15.38
C LEU A 10 37.18 32.23 15.81
N PHE A 11 36.38 31.99 16.85
CA PHE A 11 36.07 30.64 17.32
C PHE A 11 35.34 29.84 16.25
N CYS A 12 34.30 30.40 15.62
CA CYS A 12 33.51 29.74 14.57
C CYS A 12 34.34 29.41 13.31
N ARG A 13 35.25 30.30 12.89
CA ARG A 13 36.21 30.03 11.80
C ARG A 13 37.20 28.92 12.16
N SER A 14 37.64 28.86 13.41
CA SER A 14 38.57 27.82 13.88
C SER A 14 37.90 26.44 13.92
N THR A 15 36.62 26.36 14.26
CA THR A 15 35.88 25.09 14.33
C THR A 15 35.57 24.54 12.94
N LEU A 16 35.18 25.40 11.99
CA LEU A 16 34.97 25.03 10.59
C LEU A 16 36.28 24.57 9.91
N ALA A 17 37.39 25.25 10.17
CA ALA A 17 38.70 24.84 9.66
C ALA A 17 39.14 23.48 10.23
N LYS A 18 38.91 23.24 11.54
CA LYS A 18 39.17 21.94 12.18
C LYS A 18 38.30 20.82 11.61
N LEU A 19 37.03 21.10 11.31
CA LEU A 19 36.13 20.13 10.68
C LEU A 19 36.58 19.78 9.25
N ALA A 20 36.99 20.78 8.47
CA ALA A 20 37.49 20.58 7.11
C ALA A 20 38.80 19.78 7.08
N VAL A 21 39.71 20.04 8.03
CA VAL A 21 40.95 19.27 8.18
C VAL A 21 40.66 17.83 8.63
N ALA A 22 39.73 17.62 9.56
CA ALA A 22 39.32 16.29 9.99
C ALA A 22 38.67 15.50 8.83
N LEU A 23 37.85 16.15 8.01
CA LEU A 23 37.24 15.55 6.83
C LEU A 23 38.30 15.16 5.79
N CYS A 24 39.28 16.03 5.51
CA CYS A 24 40.37 15.74 4.58
C CYS A 24 41.26 14.59 5.07
N ALA A 25 41.61 14.57 6.36
CA ALA A 25 42.40 13.50 6.96
C ALA A 25 41.68 12.14 6.91
N THR A 26 40.36 12.14 7.13
CA THR A 26 39.53 10.93 7.05
C THR A 26 39.47 10.39 5.62
N LEU A 27 39.30 11.27 4.62
CA LEU A 27 39.29 10.88 3.21
C LEU A 27 40.64 10.31 2.74
N LEU A 28 41.76 10.88 3.21
CA LEU A 28 43.10 10.35 2.92
C LEU A 28 43.35 8.98 3.56
N ALA A 29 42.90 8.79 4.80
CA ALA A 29 43.03 7.51 5.51
C ALA A 29 42.23 6.38 4.84
N LEU A 30 41.02 6.68 4.35
CA LEU A 30 40.18 5.73 3.61
C LEU A 30 40.85 5.29 2.29
N GLY A 31 41.46 6.22 1.54
CA GLY A 31 42.19 5.89 0.32
C GLY A 31 43.43 5.01 0.57
N ALA A 32 44.15 5.24 1.66
CA ALA A 32 45.30 4.41 2.06
C ALA A 32 44.89 2.99 2.46
N ALA A 33 43.80 2.83 3.21
CA ALA A 33 43.27 1.54 3.62
C ALA A 33 42.82 0.67 2.42
N GLU A 34 42.17 1.28 1.43
CA GLU A 34 41.74 0.57 0.22
C GLU A 34 42.92 0.07 -0.63
N THR A 35 44.00 0.84 -0.68
CA THR A 35 45.24 0.45 -1.35
C THR A 35 45.90 -0.76 -0.67
N LEU A 36 45.89 -0.80 0.67
CA LEU A 36 46.44 -1.91 1.47
C LEU A 36 45.63 -3.20 1.31
N VAL A 37 44.29 -3.13 1.37
CA VAL A 37 43.42 -4.32 1.22
C VAL A 37 43.57 -4.96 -0.16
N ARG A 38 43.70 -4.15 -1.22
CA ARG A 38 43.94 -4.64 -2.58
C ARG A 38 45.37 -5.16 -2.78
N GLY A 39 46.37 -4.52 -2.15
CA GLY A 39 47.77 -4.91 -2.27
C GLY A 39 48.13 -6.22 -1.55
N PHE A 40 47.44 -6.56 -0.46
CA PHE A 40 47.70 -7.76 0.33
C PHE A 40 46.79 -8.96 0.01
N GLY A 41 45.89 -8.84 -0.99
CA GLY A 41 45.07 -9.96 -1.46
C GLY A 41 44.13 -10.56 -0.40
N MET A 42 43.79 -9.80 0.66
CA MET A 42 42.99 -10.28 1.80
C MET A 42 41.48 -10.29 1.53
N ALA A 43 41.05 -10.03 0.29
CA ALA A 43 39.65 -10.12 -0.14
C ALA A 43 39.50 -11.17 -1.26
N PRO A 44 38.44 -12.00 -1.25
CA PRO A 44 38.18 -12.92 -2.34
C PRO A 44 38.00 -12.16 -3.65
N ALA A 45 38.50 -12.71 -4.76
CA ALA A 45 38.40 -12.08 -6.07
C ALA A 45 36.93 -11.90 -6.48
N LEU A 46 36.43 -10.66 -6.40
CA LEU A 46 35.18 -10.26 -7.03
C LEU A 46 35.32 -10.49 -8.54
N LYS A 47 34.56 -11.43 -9.09
CA LYS A 47 34.44 -11.57 -10.54
C LYS A 47 33.44 -10.51 -11.04
N PRO A 48 33.89 -9.52 -11.84
CA PRO A 48 32.97 -8.56 -12.43
C PRO A 48 32.04 -9.27 -13.43
N ILE A 49 30.74 -8.98 -13.35
CA ILE A 49 29.77 -9.38 -14.37
C ILE A 49 30.20 -8.75 -15.69
N GLN A 50 30.47 -9.57 -16.71
CA GLN A 50 30.82 -9.06 -18.04
C GLN A 50 29.55 -8.66 -18.80
N LEU A 51 29.14 -7.40 -18.67
CA LEU A 51 27.99 -6.82 -19.38
C LEU A 51 28.14 -6.82 -20.92
N SER A 52 29.35 -7.08 -21.41
CA SER A 52 29.68 -7.25 -22.84
C SER A 52 29.36 -8.65 -23.36
N ASP A 53 29.11 -9.63 -22.48
CA ASP A 53 28.69 -10.97 -22.86
C ASP A 53 27.27 -10.91 -23.45
N PRO A 54 27.05 -11.36 -24.70
CA PRO A 54 25.73 -11.38 -25.34
C PRO A 54 24.68 -12.17 -24.55
N ASP A 55 25.12 -13.16 -23.77
CA ASP A 55 24.26 -14.07 -23.00
C ASP A 55 24.13 -13.64 -21.52
N CYS A 56 24.62 -12.44 -21.18
CA CYS A 56 24.50 -11.89 -19.83
C CYS A 56 23.05 -11.53 -19.50
N VAL A 57 22.41 -12.37 -18.70
CA VAL A 57 21.04 -12.18 -18.17
C VAL A 57 20.86 -10.91 -17.31
N TYR A 58 21.96 -10.23 -16.96
CA TYR A 58 22.01 -8.99 -16.18
C TYR A 58 22.29 -7.74 -17.02
N LYS A 59 22.18 -7.83 -18.34
CA LYS A 59 22.38 -6.69 -19.24
C LYS A 59 21.35 -5.60 -18.95
N ARG A 60 21.84 -4.38 -18.74
CA ARG A 60 20.98 -3.20 -18.56
C ARG A 60 20.10 -3.02 -19.80
N SER A 61 18.78 -2.94 -19.60
CA SER A 61 17.86 -2.60 -20.68
C SER A 61 18.25 -1.26 -21.30
N THR A 62 18.35 -1.21 -22.62
CA THR A 62 18.48 0.06 -23.37
C THR A 62 17.16 0.81 -23.44
N ASN A 63 16.06 0.22 -22.95
CA ASN A 63 14.76 0.85 -22.88
C ASN A 63 14.70 1.83 -21.70
N ALA A 64 14.28 3.06 -21.97
CA ALA A 64 14.07 4.09 -20.97
C ALA A 64 13.16 3.61 -19.82
N ILE A 65 12.06 2.91 -20.11
CA ILE A 65 11.05 2.46 -19.13
C ILE A 65 11.68 1.58 -18.02
N LEU A 66 12.70 0.79 -18.36
CA LEU A 66 13.40 -0.13 -17.46
C LEU A 66 14.80 0.37 -17.07
N GLY A 67 15.15 1.60 -17.44
CA GLY A 67 16.42 2.24 -17.08
C GLY A 67 16.66 2.35 -15.56
N PHE A 68 15.60 2.06 -14.78
CA PHE A 68 15.50 2.01 -13.32
C PHE A 68 15.18 0.62 -12.75
N GLU A 69 15.42 -0.50 -13.45
CA GLU A 69 15.40 -1.83 -12.79
C GLU A 69 16.51 -1.92 -11.71
N LEU A 70 16.20 -1.38 -10.54
CA LEU A 70 16.73 -1.66 -9.23
C LEU A 70 15.50 -1.73 -8.35
N LYS A 71 15.17 -2.94 -7.88
CA LYS A 71 14.06 -3.17 -6.97
C LYS A 71 14.19 -2.25 -5.74
N ALA A 72 13.11 -1.56 -5.38
CA ALA A 72 13.01 -0.71 -4.21
C ALA A 72 12.76 -1.60 -2.98
N ASN A 73 13.60 -1.61 -1.95
CA ASN A 73 13.50 -0.58 -0.92
C ASN A 73 14.83 -0.32 -0.22
N THR A 74 15.85 0.06 -0.97
CA THR A 74 17.02 0.74 -0.37
C THR A 74 17.67 1.66 -1.39
N ARG A 75 17.97 2.90 -0.99
CA ARG A 75 19.02 3.69 -1.64
C ARG A 75 20.28 2.84 -1.59
N ASN A 76 20.77 2.37 -2.73
CA ASN A 76 22.08 1.73 -2.77
C ASN A 76 23.12 2.85 -2.56
N ASP A 77 23.81 2.81 -1.43
CA ASP A 77 24.82 3.80 -1.09
C ASP A 77 26.11 3.63 -1.92
N ASN A 78 26.16 2.67 -2.85
CA ASN A 78 27.31 2.34 -3.70
C ASN A 78 26.97 2.31 -5.21
N PRO A 79 27.49 3.24 -6.03
CA PRO A 79 27.18 3.36 -7.46
C PRO A 79 27.88 2.35 -8.37
N ASP A 80 28.77 1.50 -7.83
CA ASP A 80 29.53 0.52 -8.62
C ASP A 80 29.08 -0.94 -8.42
N PHE A 81 27.88 -1.19 -7.88
CA PHE A 81 27.35 -2.55 -7.74
C PHE A 81 25.94 -2.73 -8.32
N ILE A 82 25.90 -3.41 -9.47
CA ILE A 82 24.79 -4.28 -9.87
C ILE A 82 24.99 -5.58 -9.08
N ALA A 83 24.28 -5.75 -7.97
CA ALA A 83 24.16 -7.04 -7.30
C ALA A 83 22.68 -7.41 -7.19
N THR A 84 22.12 -7.91 -8.29
CA THR A 84 21.15 -9.00 -8.18
C THR A 84 21.96 -10.22 -7.77
N TYR A 85 21.73 -10.80 -6.59
CA TYR A 85 22.18 -12.17 -6.39
C TYR A 85 21.51 -13.00 -7.47
N GLU A 86 22.24 -13.99 -7.98
CA GLU A 86 21.78 -14.91 -9.03
C GLU A 86 20.42 -15.58 -8.69
N ARG A 87 20.02 -15.48 -7.43
CA ARG A 87 18.91 -16.19 -6.81
C ARG A 87 18.18 -15.34 -5.78
N THR A 88 17.96 -14.01 -5.92
CA THR A 88 17.03 -13.29 -5.01
C THR A 88 16.19 -12.20 -5.68
N ASN A 89 14.90 -12.11 -5.31
CA ASN A 89 13.96 -11.09 -5.77
C ASN A 89 14.06 -9.74 -4.99
N SER A 90 13.08 -8.82 -5.13
CA SER A 90 13.12 -7.43 -4.60
C SER A 90 13.22 -7.37 -3.10
N HIS A 91 12.68 -8.40 -2.47
CA HIS A 91 12.44 -8.46 -1.04
C HIS A 91 13.45 -9.38 -0.37
N GLY A 92 14.53 -9.75 -1.07
CA GLY A 92 15.60 -10.60 -0.57
C GLY A 92 15.21 -12.09 -0.44
N GLN A 93 14.11 -12.51 -1.06
CA GLN A 93 13.69 -13.92 -1.07
C GLN A 93 14.51 -14.69 -2.10
N ARG A 94 14.93 -15.92 -1.78
CA ARG A 94 15.73 -16.70 -2.73
C ARG A 94 14.87 -17.13 -3.91
N ASP A 95 15.28 -16.78 -5.12
CA ASP A 95 14.71 -17.37 -6.32
C ASP A 95 15.20 -18.83 -6.42
N ARG A 96 14.32 -19.73 -6.87
CA ARG A 96 14.74 -21.10 -7.19
C ARG A 96 15.78 -21.03 -8.30
N GLU A 97 16.78 -21.91 -8.28
CA GLU A 97 17.74 -21.98 -9.40
C GLU A 97 16.98 -22.50 -10.63
N ARG A 98 16.74 -21.61 -11.60
CA ARG A 98 16.02 -21.91 -12.83
C ARG A 98 17.00 -21.88 -13.99
N THR A 99 17.03 -22.92 -14.79
CA THR A 99 17.85 -22.93 -16.01
C THR A 99 17.16 -22.12 -17.10
N VAL A 100 17.89 -21.20 -17.73
CA VAL A 100 17.40 -20.44 -18.88
C VAL A 100 16.95 -21.39 -19.99
N GLN A 101 17.75 -22.44 -20.24
CA GLN A 101 17.38 -23.52 -21.14
C GLN A 101 16.14 -24.27 -20.60
N LYS A 102 15.07 -24.27 -21.40
CA LYS A 102 13.85 -25.03 -21.13
C LYS A 102 14.13 -26.53 -21.28
N PRO A 103 13.83 -27.37 -20.26
CA PRO A 103 13.98 -28.81 -20.41
C PRO A 103 13.04 -29.39 -21.46
N ASP A 104 13.46 -30.45 -22.14
CA ASP A 104 12.65 -31.11 -23.16
C ASP A 104 11.33 -31.63 -22.57
N GLY A 105 10.22 -31.35 -23.26
CA GLY A 105 8.88 -31.80 -22.87
C GLY A 105 8.29 -31.07 -21.66
N VAL A 106 8.93 -29.99 -21.19
CA VAL A 106 8.38 -29.10 -20.14
C VAL A 106 7.67 -27.92 -20.78
N THR A 107 6.43 -27.70 -20.39
CA THR A 107 5.67 -26.49 -20.72
C THR A 107 6.01 -25.40 -19.71
N ARG A 108 6.40 -24.22 -20.16
CA ARG A 108 6.80 -23.10 -19.31
C ARG A 108 5.76 -21.99 -19.32
N ILE A 109 5.25 -21.67 -18.13
CA ILE A 109 4.32 -20.58 -17.86
C ILE A 109 5.09 -19.44 -17.21
N ILE A 110 5.03 -18.25 -17.79
CA ILE A 110 5.55 -17.01 -17.20
C ILE A 110 4.39 -16.20 -16.64
N LEU A 111 4.49 -15.81 -15.37
CA LEU A 111 3.60 -14.83 -14.74
C LEU A 111 4.28 -13.46 -14.74
N LEU A 112 3.58 -12.47 -15.29
CA LEU A 112 3.89 -11.05 -15.22
C LEU A 112 2.81 -10.35 -14.40
N GLY A 113 3.17 -9.32 -13.66
CA GLY A 113 2.22 -8.53 -12.87
C GLY A 113 2.91 -7.78 -11.73
N ASP A 114 2.16 -6.93 -11.04
CA ASP A 114 2.66 -6.14 -9.92
C ASP A 114 2.92 -7.01 -8.65
N SER A 115 2.86 -6.39 -7.49
CA SER A 115 3.05 -6.93 -6.15
C SER A 115 2.14 -8.12 -5.82
N VAL A 116 1.04 -8.31 -6.55
CA VAL A 116 0.15 -9.47 -6.42
C VAL A 116 0.79 -10.77 -6.95
N VAL A 117 1.63 -10.67 -7.99
CA VAL A 117 2.39 -11.81 -8.52
C VAL A 117 3.68 -11.98 -7.72
N GLU A 118 4.33 -10.88 -7.38
CA GLU A 118 5.56 -10.91 -6.56
C GLU A 118 5.29 -11.46 -5.13
N GLY A 119 4.07 -11.30 -4.61
CA GLY A 119 3.68 -11.75 -3.28
C GLY A 119 4.25 -10.84 -2.18
N TYR A 120 4.01 -9.54 -2.29
CA TYR A 120 4.42 -8.56 -1.27
C TYR A 120 3.93 -8.96 0.13
N GLY A 121 4.86 -9.12 1.07
CA GLY A 121 4.55 -9.52 2.45
C GLY A 121 4.20 -11.01 2.63
N LEU A 122 4.28 -11.83 1.58
CA LEU A 122 4.08 -13.28 1.64
C LEU A 122 5.41 -14.03 1.72
N ARG A 123 5.38 -15.25 2.27
CA ARG A 123 6.51 -16.19 2.15
C ARG A 123 6.53 -16.72 0.71
N GLU A 124 7.70 -17.07 0.21
CA GLU A 124 7.89 -17.60 -1.16
C GLU A 124 6.93 -18.75 -1.48
N ALA A 125 6.76 -19.70 -0.54
CA ALA A 125 5.85 -20.83 -0.68
C ALA A 125 4.36 -20.44 -0.79
N ASP A 126 3.99 -19.25 -0.31
CA ASP A 126 2.61 -18.73 -0.34
C ASP A 126 2.37 -17.79 -1.53
N THR A 127 3.37 -17.53 -2.38
CA THR A 127 3.21 -16.68 -3.58
C THR A 127 2.34 -17.36 -4.62
N LEU A 128 1.70 -16.57 -5.48
CA LEU A 128 0.86 -17.07 -6.58
C LEU A 128 1.61 -18.07 -7.48
N SER A 129 2.86 -17.75 -7.85
CA SER A 129 3.70 -18.63 -8.69
C SER A 129 3.99 -19.97 -8.01
N SER A 130 4.32 -19.97 -6.72
CA SER A 130 4.62 -21.19 -5.98
C SER A 130 3.38 -22.04 -5.74
N GLN A 131 2.23 -21.41 -5.47
CA GLN A 131 0.96 -22.12 -5.35
C GLN A 131 0.57 -22.75 -6.70
N LEU A 132 0.75 -22.04 -7.81
CA LEU A 132 0.47 -22.58 -9.15
C LEU A 132 1.42 -23.72 -9.52
N GLU A 133 2.72 -23.57 -9.23
CA GLU A 133 3.69 -24.65 -9.43
C GLU A 133 3.34 -25.89 -8.58
N HIS A 134 2.89 -25.70 -7.34
CA HIS A 134 2.47 -26.80 -6.49
C HIS A 134 1.25 -27.56 -7.07
N LEU A 135 0.29 -26.84 -7.65
CA LEU A 135 -0.84 -27.46 -8.34
C LEU A 135 -0.41 -28.27 -9.58
N TYR A 136 0.75 -27.96 -10.16
CA TYR A 136 1.34 -28.66 -11.29
C TYR A 136 2.44 -29.67 -10.91
N ALA A 137 2.63 -29.99 -9.63
CA ALA A 137 3.76 -30.80 -9.15
C ALA A 137 3.89 -32.20 -9.81
N ASN A 138 2.82 -32.72 -10.39
CA ASN A 138 2.79 -34.02 -11.09
C ASN A 138 2.71 -33.90 -12.62
N GLU A 139 2.86 -32.69 -13.16
CA GLU A 139 2.79 -32.38 -14.57
C GLU A 139 4.16 -31.83 -15.02
N SER A 140 4.51 -32.01 -16.30
CA SER A 140 5.74 -31.43 -16.88
C SER A 140 5.57 -29.93 -17.15
N ILE A 141 5.24 -29.17 -16.11
CA ILE A 141 4.96 -27.73 -16.19
C ILE A 141 5.85 -26.98 -15.20
N GLU A 142 6.50 -25.92 -15.69
CA GLU A 142 7.27 -24.99 -14.89
C GLU A 142 6.59 -23.62 -14.85
N VAL A 143 6.53 -23.00 -13.68
CA VAL A 143 5.97 -21.65 -13.49
C VAL A 143 7.09 -20.71 -13.07
N LEU A 144 7.32 -19.65 -13.84
CA LEU A 144 8.28 -18.61 -13.56
C LEU A 144 7.59 -17.28 -13.25
N ASN A 145 8.17 -16.52 -12.32
CA ASN A 145 7.64 -15.26 -11.86
C ASN A 145 8.56 -14.11 -12.30
N PHE A 146 8.03 -13.20 -13.12
CA PHE A 146 8.70 -11.97 -13.52
C PHE A 146 7.94 -10.73 -13.03
N GLY A 147 7.23 -10.87 -11.92
CA GLY A 147 6.50 -9.78 -11.30
C GLY A 147 7.42 -8.73 -10.69
N VAL A 148 7.00 -7.47 -10.80
CA VAL A 148 7.73 -6.31 -10.32
C VAL A 148 6.76 -5.30 -9.73
N SER A 149 7.01 -4.87 -8.49
CA SER A 149 6.12 -3.91 -7.85
C SER A 149 6.14 -2.54 -8.52
N ALA A 150 5.00 -1.84 -8.55
CA ALA A 150 4.85 -0.44 -8.94
C ALA A 150 5.02 -0.12 -10.43
N TYR A 151 4.71 -1.08 -11.31
CA TYR A 151 4.82 -0.91 -12.76
C TYR A 151 3.45 -0.82 -13.44
N CYS A 152 3.43 -0.17 -14.61
CA CYS A 152 2.26 -0.14 -15.48
C CYS A 152 2.34 -1.27 -16.51
N THR A 153 1.23 -1.58 -17.19
CA THR A 153 1.16 -2.66 -18.18
C THR A 153 2.26 -2.57 -19.23
N ARG A 154 2.55 -1.37 -19.74
CA ARG A 154 3.61 -1.19 -20.76
C ARG A 154 5.00 -1.56 -20.23
N ALA A 155 5.27 -1.29 -18.96
CA ALA A 155 6.55 -1.62 -18.35
C ALA A 155 6.69 -3.11 -18.08
N GLU A 156 5.61 -3.79 -17.65
CA GLU A 156 5.59 -5.25 -17.50
C GLU A 156 5.86 -5.96 -18.84
N VAL A 157 5.29 -5.45 -19.94
CA VAL A 157 5.51 -6.00 -21.29
C VAL A 157 6.92 -5.71 -21.80
N GLU A 158 7.53 -4.59 -21.42
CA GLU A 158 8.95 -4.37 -21.70
C GLU A 158 9.84 -5.32 -20.88
N LEU A 159 9.47 -5.63 -19.64
CA LEU A 159 10.21 -6.60 -18.82
C LEU A 159 10.18 -8.00 -19.45
N LEU A 160 9.02 -8.42 -19.96
CA LEU A 160 8.90 -9.61 -20.78
C LEU A 160 9.91 -9.59 -21.92
N LYS A 161 9.91 -8.52 -22.71
CA LYS A 161 10.74 -8.37 -23.90
C LYS A 161 12.23 -8.47 -23.60
N VAL A 162 12.71 -7.82 -22.55
CA VAL A 162 14.15 -7.72 -22.28
C VAL A 162 14.68 -8.85 -21.44
N LYS A 163 13.81 -9.54 -20.68
CA LYS A 163 14.23 -10.50 -19.67
C LYS A 163 13.51 -11.83 -19.75
N ALA A 164 12.18 -11.84 -19.81
CA ALA A 164 11.43 -13.08 -19.64
C ALA A 164 11.45 -13.94 -20.92
N LEU A 165 11.54 -13.33 -22.12
CA LEU A 165 11.56 -14.07 -23.39
C LEU A 165 12.79 -14.98 -23.59
N GLN A 166 13.91 -14.71 -22.93
CA GLN A 166 15.08 -15.60 -23.00
C GLN A 166 14.82 -16.97 -22.36
N PHE A 167 13.75 -17.09 -21.55
CA PHE A 167 13.30 -18.33 -20.95
C PHE A 167 12.32 -19.10 -21.85
N ASP A 168 12.18 -18.78 -23.13
CA ASP A 168 11.42 -19.61 -24.10
C ASP A 168 10.01 -20.05 -23.59
N PRO A 169 9.14 -19.10 -23.20
CA PRO A 169 7.82 -19.43 -22.63
C PRO A 169 6.89 -20.06 -23.66
N ASP A 170 6.04 -20.98 -23.20
CA ASP A 170 4.91 -21.50 -23.99
C ASP A 170 3.64 -20.69 -23.69
N VAL A 171 3.50 -20.21 -22.46
CA VAL A 171 2.38 -19.36 -22.02
C VAL A 171 2.90 -18.19 -21.23
N VAL A 172 2.36 -16.99 -21.50
CA VAL A 172 2.62 -15.80 -20.69
C VAL A 172 1.29 -15.26 -20.17
N VAL A 173 1.17 -15.19 -18.85
CA VAL A 173 0.01 -14.63 -18.16
C VAL A 173 0.38 -13.26 -17.60
N LEU A 174 -0.26 -12.20 -18.08
CA LEU A 174 -0.20 -10.88 -17.49
C LEU A 174 -1.34 -10.73 -16.47
N VAL A 175 -0.98 -10.66 -15.19
CA VAL A 175 -1.93 -10.50 -14.08
C VAL A 175 -2.20 -9.02 -13.89
N PHE A 176 -3.31 -8.57 -14.47
CA PHE A 176 -3.70 -7.17 -14.52
C PHE A 176 -4.42 -6.73 -13.24
N VAL A 177 -3.99 -5.62 -12.67
CA VAL A 177 -4.51 -5.00 -11.44
C VAL A 177 -4.95 -3.55 -11.70
N GLU A 178 -5.73 -2.92 -10.80
CA GLU A 178 -6.25 -1.57 -11.06
C GLU A 178 -5.15 -0.52 -11.29
N ASN A 179 -4.01 -0.67 -10.62
CA ASN A 179 -2.87 0.26 -10.75
C ASN A 179 -2.10 0.08 -12.06
N ASP A 180 -2.35 -0.96 -12.86
CA ASP A 180 -1.81 -1.05 -14.22
C ASP A 180 -2.25 0.11 -15.10
N PHE A 181 -3.42 0.70 -14.82
CA PHE A 181 -3.86 1.90 -15.52
C PHE A 181 -2.94 3.10 -15.25
N ASP A 182 -2.27 3.15 -14.10
CA ASP A 182 -1.39 4.25 -13.74
C ASP A 182 -0.15 4.25 -14.63
N ASN A 183 0.23 5.41 -15.18
CA ASN A 183 1.48 5.49 -15.96
C ASN A 183 2.74 5.22 -15.10
N PHE A 184 2.68 5.38 -13.77
CA PHE A 184 3.66 4.86 -12.80
C PHE A 184 3.20 5.17 -11.36
N ASN A 185 3.47 4.28 -10.39
CA ASN A 185 3.08 4.53 -9.00
C ASN A 185 4.03 5.54 -8.31
N ARG A 186 3.55 6.75 -8.02
CA ARG A 186 4.28 7.78 -7.25
C ARG A 186 4.65 7.33 -5.83
N GLU A 187 3.93 6.37 -5.25
CA GLU A 187 4.23 5.83 -3.90
C GLU A 187 5.66 5.28 -3.79
N ALA A 188 6.22 4.76 -4.90
CA ALA A 188 7.55 4.16 -4.89
C ALA A 188 8.70 5.20 -5.06
N PHE A 189 8.42 6.42 -5.55
CA PHE A 189 9.48 7.33 -6.03
C PHE A 189 9.23 8.83 -5.77
N ALA A 190 8.63 9.20 -4.64
CA ALA A 190 8.51 10.61 -4.27
C ALA A 190 9.90 11.27 -4.08
N LEU A 191 10.36 12.05 -5.06
CA LEU A 191 11.49 12.96 -4.93
C LEU A 191 11.00 14.40 -5.10
N GLU A 192 11.22 15.21 -4.06
CA GLU A 192 10.96 16.65 -4.02
C GLU A 192 11.87 17.44 -4.98
N GLU A 193 11.54 18.71 -5.19
CA GLU A 193 12.08 19.68 -6.16
C GLU A 193 13.58 19.59 -6.50
N ALA A 194 13.93 19.97 -7.75
CA ALA A 194 15.29 19.95 -8.28
C ALA A 194 16.28 20.75 -7.43
N ILE A 195 17.23 20.03 -6.80
CA ILE A 195 18.20 20.63 -5.89
C ILE A 195 19.41 21.17 -6.67
N HIS A 196 19.69 22.47 -6.51
CA HIS A 196 20.81 23.11 -7.19
C HIS A 196 22.17 22.72 -6.54
N ARG A 197 23.08 22.12 -7.33
CA ARG A 197 24.41 21.67 -6.86
C ARG A 197 25.57 22.37 -7.57
N PRO A 198 26.65 22.76 -6.85
CA PRO A 198 27.83 23.40 -7.43
C PRO A 198 28.53 22.55 -8.50
N ALA A 199 29.09 23.19 -9.54
CA ALA A 199 29.73 22.51 -10.67
C ALA A 199 30.93 21.63 -10.25
N LEU A 200 31.74 22.07 -9.28
CA LEU A 200 32.87 21.30 -8.76
C LEU A 200 32.40 20.03 -8.03
N ALA A 201 31.31 20.11 -7.26
CA ALA A 201 30.74 18.96 -6.58
C ALA A 201 30.21 17.93 -7.59
N LYS A 202 29.57 18.39 -8.67
CA LYS A 202 29.16 17.51 -9.79
C LYS A 202 30.36 16.86 -10.49
N ALA A 203 31.45 17.59 -10.68
CA ALA A 203 32.67 17.07 -11.31
C ALA A 203 33.38 16.03 -10.43
N LEU A 204 33.58 16.33 -9.14
CA LEU A 204 34.20 15.41 -8.17
C LEU A 204 33.33 14.17 -7.93
N PHE A 205 32.00 14.34 -7.87
CA PHE A 205 31.07 13.22 -7.80
C PHE A 205 31.21 12.30 -9.01
N ARG A 206 31.40 12.83 -10.23
CA ARG A 206 31.65 11.99 -11.42
C ARG A 206 33.00 11.27 -11.37
N GLN A 207 34.05 11.93 -10.88
CA GLN A 207 35.43 11.46 -11.05
C GLN A 207 36.00 10.67 -9.86
N SER A 208 35.41 10.74 -8.67
CA SER A 208 35.95 10.10 -7.45
C SER A 208 34.92 9.21 -6.76
N HIS A 209 35.22 7.91 -6.68
CA HIS A 209 34.38 6.90 -6.03
C HIS A 209 34.16 7.19 -4.54
N LEU A 210 35.24 7.49 -3.79
CA LEU A 210 35.17 7.78 -2.36
C LEU A 210 34.38 9.06 -2.04
N PHE A 211 34.55 10.12 -2.85
CA PHE A 211 33.76 11.34 -2.71
C PHE A 211 32.28 11.09 -2.99
N ARG A 212 31.98 10.23 -3.98
CA ARG A 212 30.63 9.79 -4.31
C ARG A 212 29.97 9.08 -3.13
N LEU A 213 30.64 8.06 -2.57
CA LEU A 213 30.16 7.30 -1.40
C LEU A 213 29.93 8.20 -0.19
N THR A 214 30.87 9.09 0.10
CA THR A 214 30.78 10.01 1.25
C THR A 214 29.60 10.98 1.10
N CYS A 215 29.41 11.55 -0.09
CA CYS A 215 28.28 12.45 -0.36
C CYS A 215 26.93 11.72 -0.27
N ILE A 216 26.89 10.44 -0.63
CA ILE A 216 25.68 9.62 -0.56
C ILE A 216 25.37 9.26 0.91
N GLN A 217 26.33 8.68 1.63
CA GLN A 217 26.15 8.23 3.02
C GLN A 217 25.82 9.38 3.98
N LEU A 218 26.42 10.55 3.78
CA LEU A 218 26.24 11.72 4.65
C LEU A 218 25.24 12.74 4.07
N ASP A 219 24.60 12.41 2.94
CA ASP A 219 23.69 13.27 2.18
C ASP A 219 24.24 14.69 1.88
N LEU A 220 25.54 14.80 1.62
CA LEU A 220 26.17 16.07 1.30
C LEU A 220 25.70 16.55 -0.08
N PHE A 221 25.34 17.84 -0.18
CA PHE A 221 24.81 18.49 -1.39
C PHE A 221 23.50 17.87 -1.93
N HIS A 222 22.79 17.12 -1.09
CA HIS A 222 21.55 16.44 -1.41
C HIS A 222 21.62 15.58 -2.67
N PHE A 223 22.76 14.91 -2.91
CA PHE A 223 22.96 13.98 -4.04
C PHE A 223 21.98 12.78 -4.03
N ARG A 224 21.12 12.67 -3.01
CA ARG A 224 20.01 11.71 -2.92
C ARG A 224 18.85 11.94 -3.90
N ALA A 225 18.67 13.14 -4.46
CA ALA A 225 17.38 13.57 -5.03
C ALA A 225 17.29 13.79 -6.56
N ASP A 226 18.27 13.45 -7.38
CA ASP A 226 18.23 13.83 -8.81
C ASP A 226 17.56 12.80 -9.72
N ALA A 227 16.26 13.04 -9.98
CA ALA A 227 15.46 12.84 -11.20
C ALA A 227 14.05 12.38 -10.77
N ASP A 228 13.00 13.14 -11.12
CA ASP A 228 11.62 12.67 -10.97
C ASP A 228 11.40 11.55 -12.01
N PRO A 229 11.46 10.27 -11.61
CA PRO A 229 11.34 9.16 -12.55
C PRO A 229 9.94 9.14 -13.17
N VAL A 230 8.95 9.70 -12.47
CA VAL A 230 7.56 9.74 -12.88
C VAL A 230 7.40 10.62 -14.11
N ARG A 231 7.99 11.83 -14.12
CA ARG A 231 7.88 12.74 -15.26
C ARG A 231 8.59 12.21 -16.51
N TRP A 232 9.76 11.60 -16.33
CA TRP A 232 10.52 11.03 -17.45
C TRP A 232 9.88 9.74 -17.98
N ASN A 233 9.35 8.89 -17.11
CA ASN A 233 8.62 7.69 -17.50
C ASN A 233 7.28 8.03 -18.18
N GLN A 234 6.58 9.09 -17.75
CA GLN A 234 5.38 9.59 -18.45
C GLN A 234 5.69 9.88 -19.92
N ASP A 235 6.80 10.55 -20.22
CA ASP A 235 7.21 10.84 -21.60
C ASP A 235 7.58 9.55 -22.37
N ALA A 236 8.18 8.56 -21.72
CA ALA A 236 8.58 7.29 -22.34
C ALA A 236 7.40 6.34 -22.63
N ILE A 237 6.43 6.31 -21.70
CA ILE A 237 5.24 5.44 -21.72
C ILE A 237 4.13 6.03 -22.61
N GLY A 238 4.19 7.32 -22.91
CA GLY A 238 3.27 7.98 -23.82
C GLY A 238 1.84 8.07 -23.27
N ASP A 239 0.89 8.31 -24.17
CA ASP A 239 -0.47 8.74 -23.82
C ASP A 239 -1.39 7.66 -23.23
N ASN A 240 -1.12 6.37 -23.48
CA ASN A 240 -1.95 5.27 -23.00
C ASN A 240 -1.12 3.99 -22.85
N ASN A 241 -0.66 3.74 -21.63
CA ASN A 241 0.24 2.62 -21.34
C ASN A 241 -0.44 1.26 -21.55
N VAL A 242 -1.72 1.11 -21.17
CA VAL A 242 -2.40 -0.19 -21.23
C VAL A 242 -2.66 -0.59 -22.67
N ALA A 243 -3.21 0.30 -23.50
CA ALA A 243 -3.46 0.00 -24.91
C ALA A 243 -2.17 -0.29 -25.68
N GLN A 244 -1.12 0.52 -25.46
CA GLN A 244 0.18 0.30 -26.10
C GLN A 244 0.88 -0.97 -25.60
N GLY A 245 0.78 -1.24 -24.30
CA GLY A 245 1.32 -2.44 -23.67
C GLY A 245 0.68 -3.71 -24.21
N LEU A 246 -0.65 -3.77 -24.28
CA LEU A 246 -1.37 -4.92 -24.82
C LEU A 246 -1.10 -5.13 -26.31
N GLN A 247 -1.05 -4.06 -27.11
CA GLN A 247 -0.64 -4.16 -28.51
C GLN A 247 0.76 -4.79 -28.65
N GLN A 248 1.71 -4.30 -27.86
CA GLN A 248 3.07 -4.84 -27.86
C GLN A 248 3.12 -6.28 -27.35
N PHE A 249 2.34 -6.61 -26.32
CA PHE A 249 2.27 -7.96 -25.77
C PHE A 249 1.83 -8.97 -26.83
N ARG A 250 0.79 -8.63 -27.61
CA ARG A 250 0.36 -9.46 -28.74
C ARG A 250 1.45 -9.62 -29.80
N MET A 251 2.11 -8.51 -30.19
CA MET A 251 3.21 -8.58 -31.16
C MET A 251 4.35 -9.49 -30.72
N LEU A 252 4.66 -9.51 -29.42
CA LEU A 252 5.67 -10.41 -28.85
C LEU A 252 5.19 -11.86 -28.86
N ALA A 253 3.91 -12.10 -28.55
CA ALA A 253 3.30 -13.43 -28.63
C ALA A 253 3.42 -14.02 -30.03
N ASP A 254 3.05 -13.25 -31.06
CA ASP A 254 3.13 -13.68 -32.47
C ASP A 254 4.57 -13.95 -32.91
N ARG A 255 5.51 -13.12 -32.45
CA ARG A 255 6.93 -13.25 -32.83
C ARG A 255 7.62 -14.43 -32.15
N HIS A 256 7.29 -14.70 -30.90
CA HIS A 256 7.98 -15.68 -30.06
C HIS A 256 7.18 -16.99 -29.87
N GLY A 257 5.95 -17.06 -30.39
CA GLY A 257 5.18 -18.30 -30.44
C GLY A 257 4.56 -18.74 -29.11
N PHE A 258 4.37 -17.82 -28.15
CA PHE A 258 3.72 -18.12 -26.87
C PHE A 258 2.23 -17.75 -26.87
N SER A 259 1.44 -18.42 -26.04
CA SER A 259 0.03 -18.09 -25.81
C SER A 259 -0.11 -16.97 -24.77
N PRO A 260 -0.67 -15.79 -25.12
CA PRO A 260 -0.87 -14.71 -24.17
C PRO A 260 -2.20 -14.88 -23.41
N LEU A 261 -2.25 -14.51 -22.14
CA LEU A 261 -3.48 -14.46 -21.33
C LEU A 261 -3.46 -13.24 -20.41
N ILE A 262 -4.57 -12.51 -20.30
CA ILE A 262 -4.77 -11.49 -19.28
C ILE A 262 -5.59 -12.07 -18.11
N ALA A 263 -5.02 -12.12 -16.92
CA ALA A 263 -5.72 -12.52 -15.70
C ALA A 263 -6.06 -11.29 -14.86
N ILE A 264 -7.34 -10.94 -14.77
CA ILE A 264 -7.79 -9.70 -14.14
C ILE A 264 -8.03 -9.94 -12.65
N TRP A 265 -7.20 -9.31 -11.83
CA TRP A 265 -7.22 -9.39 -10.37
C TRP A 265 -8.32 -8.46 -9.80
N PRO A 266 -9.10 -8.91 -8.79
CA PRO A 266 -10.16 -8.10 -8.20
C PRO A 266 -9.67 -7.15 -7.10
N ARG A 267 -10.57 -6.29 -6.63
CA ARG A 267 -10.44 -5.60 -5.33
C ARG A 267 -11.23 -6.33 -4.25
N PHE A 268 -10.63 -6.44 -3.07
CA PHE A 268 -11.25 -7.02 -1.89
C PHE A 268 -11.72 -5.92 -0.94
N LEU A 269 -13.02 -5.66 -0.93
CA LEU A 269 -13.69 -4.78 0.01
C LEU A 269 -14.22 -5.58 1.20
N ASP A 270 -14.57 -4.91 2.29
CA ASP A 270 -15.03 -5.59 3.51
C ASP A 270 -16.32 -6.40 3.30
N ASP A 271 -17.18 -5.94 2.40
CA ASP A 271 -18.51 -6.50 2.13
C ASP A 271 -18.60 -7.24 0.79
N ARG A 272 -17.65 -7.05 -0.13
CA ARG A 272 -17.73 -7.60 -1.49
C ARG A 272 -16.37 -7.72 -2.20
N ILE A 273 -16.36 -8.56 -3.23
CA ILE A 273 -15.28 -8.62 -4.21
C ILE A 273 -15.69 -7.78 -5.41
N ALA A 274 -14.93 -6.73 -5.72
CA ALA A 274 -15.20 -5.80 -6.82
C ALA A 274 -14.29 -6.08 -8.03
N ASP A 275 -14.84 -5.90 -9.23
CA ASP A 275 -14.06 -5.92 -10.47
C ASP A 275 -13.40 -4.55 -10.72
N VAL A 276 -12.30 -4.55 -11.47
CA VAL A 276 -11.58 -3.31 -11.83
C VAL A 276 -12.23 -2.61 -13.01
N CYS A 277 -12.55 -1.31 -12.84
CA CYS A 277 -13.07 -0.35 -13.84
C CYS A 277 -13.92 -0.92 -15.01
N PHE A 278 -15.25 -0.81 -14.88
CA PHE A 278 -16.20 -1.12 -15.95
C PHE A 278 -16.17 -0.09 -17.10
N MET A 279 -16.63 -0.51 -18.27
CA MET A 279 -16.83 0.36 -19.43
C MET A 279 -17.83 1.50 -19.13
N PRO A 280 -17.55 2.75 -19.55
CA PRO A 280 -18.53 3.83 -19.45
C PRO A 280 -19.78 3.49 -20.27
N GLN A 281 -20.98 3.67 -19.70
CA GLN A 281 -22.32 3.45 -20.31
C GLN A 281 -22.96 2.04 -20.18
N GLY A 282 -22.81 1.38 -19.03
CA GLY A 282 -23.72 0.29 -18.62
C GLY A 282 -23.47 -1.08 -19.27
N SER A 283 -22.24 -1.33 -19.71
CA SER A 283 -21.78 -2.68 -20.09
C SER A 283 -21.24 -3.39 -18.85
N ASP A 284 -21.52 -4.69 -18.72
CA ASP A 284 -20.93 -5.55 -17.68
C ASP A 284 -19.46 -5.90 -17.96
N ALA A 285 -18.90 -5.42 -19.08
CA ALA A 285 -17.51 -5.60 -19.48
C ALA A 285 -16.56 -4.58 -18.84
N LEU A 286 -15.34 -5.02 -18.53
CA LEU A 286 -14.28 -4.18 -18.00
C LEU A 286 -13.53 -3.48 -19.15
N VAL A 287 -12.97 -2.31 -18.87
CA VAL A 287 -12.17 -1.57 -19.86
C VAL A 287 -11.05 -2.44 -20.42
N VAL A 288 -10.33 -3.16 -19.55
CA VAL A 288 -9.21 -4.04 -19.95
C VAL A 288 -9.65 -5.21 -20.84
N GLU A 289 -10.86 -5.74 -20.66
CA GLU A 289 -11.34 -6.84 -21.52
C GLU A 289 -11.59 -6.37 -22.95
N HIS A 290 -12.15 -5.17 -23.13
CA HIS A 290 -12.28 -4.55 -24.44
C HIS A 290 -10.91 -4.27 -25.08
N LEU A 291 -9.95 -3.77 -24.29
CA LEU A 291 -8.59 -3.52 -24.78
C LEU A 291 -7.87 -4.81 -25.20
N ALA A 292 -7.99 -5.89 -24.43
CA ALA A 292 -7.41 -7.19 -24.75
C ALA A 292 -8.05 -7.80 -26.00
N ALA A 293 -9.38 -7.73 -26.11
CA ALA A 293 -10.14 -8.24 -27.25
C ALA A 293 -9.83 -7.51 -28.58
N MET A 294 -9.44 -6.22 -28.53
CA MET A 294 -8.95 -5.51 -29.72
C MET A 294 -7.69 -6.12 -30.35
N HIS A 295 -6.93 -6.87 -29.56
CA HIS A 295 -5.67 -7.49 -29.96
C HIS A 295 -5.75 -9.03 -29.96
N ASP A 296 -6.96 -9.60 -29.92
CA ASP A 296 -7.19 -11.04 -29.86
C ASP A 296 -6.41 -11.71 -28.71
N ILE A 297 -6.35 -11.04 -27.55
CA ILE A 297 -5.76 -11.59 -26.33
C ILE A 297 -6.90 -12.07 -25.43
N PRO A 298 -6.92 -13.35 -25.01
CA PRO A 298 -7.91 -13.83 -24.06
C PRO A 298 -7.75 -13.17 -22.70
N SER A 299 -8.86 -12.98 -22.01
CA SER A 299 -8.90 -12.44 -20.66
C SER A 299 -9.80 -13.24 -19.73
N VAL A 300 -9.41 -13.39 -18.47
CA VAL A 300 -10.21 -14.04 -17.43
C VAL A 300 -10.34 -13.16 -16.19
N ARG A 301 -11.56 -13.04 -15.65
CA ARG A 301 -11.80 -12.37 -14.36
C ARG A 301 -11.62 -13.34 -13.21
N LEU A 302 -10.59 -13.14 -12.39
CA LEU A 302 -10.39 -13.95 -11.19
C LEU A 302 -11.50 -13.72 -10.15
N SER A 303 -12.13 -12.54 -10.16
CA SER A 303 -13.26 -12.18 -9.28
C SER A 303 -14.38 -13.22 -9.26
N LYS A 304 -14.68 -13.85 -10.40
CA LYS A 304 -15.73 -14.88 -10.52
C LYS A 304 -15.41 -16.09 -9.64
N PHE A 305 -14.16 -16.55 -9.67
CA PHE A 305 -13.69 -17.68 -8.86
C PHE A 305 -13.64 -17.33 -7.39
N PHE A 306 -13.15 -16.14 -7.04
CA PHE A 306 -13.15 -15.66 -5.65
C PHE A 306 -14.58 -15.57 -5.09
N ARG A 307 -15.54 -15.04 -5.86
CA ARG A 307 -16.96 -14.97 -5.44
C ARG A 307 -17.58 -16.36 -5.27
N GLN A 308 -17.30 -17.30 -6.18
CA GLN A 308 -17.76 -18.69 -6.04
C GLN A 308 -17.20 -19.33 -4.78
N ARG A 309 -15.91 -19.14 -4.50
CA ARG A 309 -15.26 -19.65 -3.29
C ARG A 309 -15.85 -19.03 -2.02
N LEU A 310 -16.06 -17.71 -2.02
CA LEU A 310 -16.71 -17.01 -0.91
C LEU A 310 -18.13 -17.53 -0.68
N ALA A 311 -18.93 -17.72 -1.74
CA ALA A 311 -20.29 -18.25 -1.66
C ALA A 311 -20.36 -19.69 -1.14
N SER A 312 -19.28 -20.46 -1.28
CA SER A 312 -19.16 -21.82 -0.73
C SER A 312 -18.75 -21.85 0.75
N SER A 313 -18.45 -20.69 1.37
CA SER A 313 -18.04 -20.62 2.77
C SER A 313 -19.25 -20.74 3.70
N PRO A 314 -19.18 -21.55 4.78
CA PRO A 314 -20.31 -21.84 5.66
C PRO A 314 -20.74 -20.67 6.56
N GLN A 315 -19.93 -19.62 6.65
CA GLN A 315 -20.24 -18.40 7.40
C GLN A 315 -19.94 -17.16 6.54
N PRO A 316 -20.60 -16.01 6.81
CA PRO A 316 -20.23 -14.75 6.17
C PRO A 316 -18.78 -14.40 6.54
N VAL A 317 -17.90 -14.40 5.55
CA VAL A 317 -16.48 -14.04 5.73
C VAL A 317 -16.24 -12.70 5.06
N ASN A 318 -15.54 -11.80 5.73
CA ASN A 318 -15.05 -10.57 5.11
C ASN A 318 -14.04 -10.96 4.00
N PRO A 319 -14.32 -10.63 2.72
CA PRO A 319 -13.46 -11.05 1.60
C PRO A 319 -12.06 -10.45 1.67
N ARG A 320 -11.93 -9.23 2.20
CA ARG A 320 -10.65 -8.57 2.45
C ARG A 320 -9.82 -9.38 3.44
N LEU A 321 -10.38 -9.74 4.59
CA LEU A 321 -9.65 -10.53 5.58
C LEU A 321 -9.34 -11.96 5.10
N GLN A 322 -10.17 -12.52 4.21
CA GLN A 322 -9.96 -13.87 3.70
C GLN A 322 -8.87 -13.92 2.62
N PHE A 323 -8.97 -13.08 1.60
CA PHE A 323 -8.18 -13.21 0.38
C PHE A 323 -7.07 -12.19 0.23
N SER A 324 -7.01 -11.17 1.08
CA SER A 324 -5.94 -10.16 1.02
C SER A 324 -5.15 -10.07 2.33
N SER A 325 -4.01 -9.40 2.29
CA SER A 325 -3.20 -9.09 3.47
C SER A 325 -3.81 -7.98 4.35
N GLY A 326 -5.13 -7.79 4.31
CA GLY A 326 -5.84 -6.73 5.01
C GLY A 326 -5.96 -5.41 4.24
N ASP A 327 -5.42 -5.32 3.02
CA ASP A 327 -5.70 -4.23 2.08
C ASP A 327 -6.57 -4.70 0.91
N GLU A 328 -6.79 -3.88 -0.11
CA GLU A 328 -7.77 -4.23 -1.15
C GLU A 328 -7.19 -5.04 -2.31
N LEU A 329 -5.87 -5.29 -2.35
CA LEU A 329 -5.19 -5.80 -3.54
C LEU A 329 -4.26 -6.97 -3.22
N HIS A 330 -3.37 -6.81 -2.25
CA HIS A 330 -2.28 -7.76 -2.02
C HIS A 330 -2.83 -9.07 -1.46
N PRO A 331 -2.49 -10.22 -2.06
CA PRO A 331 -3.05 -11.49 -1.64
C PRO A 331 -2.62 -11.89 -0.23
N SER A 332 -3.52 -12.55 0.49
CA SER A 332 -3.14 -13.46 1.59
C SER A 332 -2.62 -14.79 1.00
N SER A 333 -2.11 -15.69 1.84
CA SER A 333 -1.79 -17.07 1.41
C SER A 333 -3.02 -17.76 0.78
N GLU A 334 -4.21 -17.57 1.36
CA GLU A 334 -5.47 -18.07 0.80
C GLU A 334 -5.81 -17.39 -0.54
N GLY A 335 -5.58 -16.08 -0.65
CA GLY A 335 -5.75 -15.32 -1.88
C GLY A 335 -4.90 -15.85 -3.04
N SER A 336 -3.60 -16.04 -2.79
CA SER A 336 -2.66 -16.62 -3.76
C SER A 336 -3.08 -18.02 -4.19
N ARG A 337 -3.51 -18.86 -3.24
CA ARG A 337 -3.95 -20.23 -3.54
C ARG A 337 -5.22 -20.24 -4.40
N ALA A 338 -6.23 -19.44 -4.03
CA ALA A 338 -7.47 -19.32 -4.79
C ALA A 338 -7.22 -18.77 -6.21
N ALA A 339 -6.32 -17.80 -6.36
CA ALA A 339 -5.91 -17.31 -7.67
C ALA A 339 -5.15 -18.38 -8.49
N ALA A 340 -4.27 -19.17 -7.88
CA ALA A 340 -3.57 -20.25 -8.55
C ALA A 340 -4.54 -21.33 -9.07
N GLU A 341 -5.54 -21.71 -8.27
CA GLU A 341 -6.60 -22.64 -8.68
C GLU A 341 -7.40 -22.10 -9.87
N ALA A 342 -7.79 -20.82 -9.82
CA ALA A 342 -8.48 -20.14 -10.90
C ALA A 342 -7.64 -20.08 -12.19
N LEU A 343 -6.34 -19.78 -12.07
CA LEU A 343 -5.42 -19.76 -13.21
C LEU A 343 -5.25 -21.14 -13.82
N LYS A 344 -5.04 -22.20 -13.01
CA LYS A 344 -4.95 -23.57 -13.51
C LYS A 344 -6.19 -23.96 -14.32
N GLN A 345 -7.38 -23.65 -13.79
CA GLN A 345 -8.63 -23.93 -14.51
C GLN A 345 -8.73 -23.16 -15.84
N SER A 346 -8.32 -21.89 -15.83
CA SER A 346 -8.37 -21.03 -17.02
C SER A 346 -7.38 -21.47 -18.10
N LEU A 347 -6.18 -21.87 -17.69
CA LEU A 347 -5.11 -22.36 -18.57
C LEU A 347 -5.47 -23.68 -19.25
N ALA A 348 -6.14 -24.59 -18.53
CA ALA A 348 -6.62 -25.85 -19.10
C ALA A 348 -7.64 -25.64 -20.24
N ASN A 349 -8.35 -24.50 -20.23
CA ASN A 349 -9.35 -24.16 -21.24
C ASN A 349 -8.87 -23.11 -22.25
N LEU A 350 -7.59 -22.73 -22.24
CA LEU A 350 -7.09 -21.59 -23.00
C LEU A 350 -7.36 -21.70 -24.50
N ASP A 351 -7.44 -22.89 -25.10
CA ASP A 351 -7.80 -23.01 -26.53
C ASP A 351 -9.31 -23.01 -26.79
N ARG A 352 -10.13 -23.44 -25.81
CA ARG A 352 -11.60 -23.60 -25.95
C ARG A 352 -12.38 -22.34 -25.55
N ASP A 353 -12.08 -21.75 -24.40
CA ASP A 353 -12.79 -20.57 -23.86
C ASP A 353 -12.43 -19.28 -24.63
N THR A 354 -11.19 -19.20 -25.13
CA THR A 354 -10.68 -18.11 -25.99
C THR A 354 -11.43 -17.98 -27.31
N THR A 355 -12.11 -19.04 -27.76
CA THR A 355 -12.86 -18.98 -29.02
C THR A 355 -14.26 -18.38 -28.84
N LEU A 356 -14.85 -18.42 -27.64
CA LEU A 356 -16.24 -18.00 -27.40
C LEU A 356 -16.35 -16.61 -26.76
N ALA A 357 -15.67 -16.38 -25.63
CA ALA A 357 -15.73 -15.09 -24.93
C ALA A 357 -15.05 -13.97 -25.73
N THR A 358 -13.89 -14.27 -26.33
CA THR A 358 -13.21 -13.35 -27.26
C THR A 358 -14.11 -13.05 -28.46
N ARG A 359 -14.82 -14.02 -29.06
CA ARG A 359 -15.69 -13.74 -30.22
C ARG A 359 -16.88 -12.82 -29.93
N GLU A 360 -17.43 -12.82 -28.71
CA GLU A 360 -18.54 -11.94 -28.34
C GLU A 360 -18.07 -10.51 -28.06
N ILE A 361 -16.94 -10.35 -27.36
CA ILE A 361 -16.35 -9.04 -27.05
C ILE A 361 -15.62 -8.47 -28.29
N THR A 362 -14.83 -9.26 -29.02
CA THR A 362 -14.09 -8.82 -30.22
C THR A 362 -15.00 -8.27 -31.32
N ARG A 363 -16.24 -8.76 -31.44
CA ARG A 363 -17.22 -8.25 -32.42
C ARG A 363 -17.68 -6.82 -32.12
N SER A 364 -17.68 -6.40 -30.85
CA SER A 364 -18.00 -5.04 -30.41
C SER A 364 -16.77 -4.18 -30.09
N ALA A 365 -15.61 -4.81 -29.85
CA ALA A 365 -14.40 -4.15 -29.38
C ALA A 365 -13.45 -3.69 -30.51
N HIS A 366 -13.52 -4.25 -31.73
CA HIS A 366 -12.59 -3.85 -32.80
C HIS A 366 -12.73 -2.35 -33.13
N GLY A 367 -11.71 -1.56 -32.80
CA GLY A 367 -11.74 -0.09 -32.94
C GLY A 367 -12.50 0.64 -31.82
N ASP A 368 -12.64 0.06 -30.64
CA ASP A 368 -13.34 0.65 -29.49
C ASP A 368 -12.56 1.84 -28.89
N THR A 369 -12.71 2.98 -29.56
CA THR A 369 -12.16 4.27 -29.13
C THR A 369 -12.67 4.70 -27.75
N LYS A 370 -13.82 4.20 -27.27
CA LYS A 370 -14.32 4.49 -25.92
C LYS A 370 -13.49 3.76 -24.87
N ALA A 371 -13.14 2.49 -25.09
CA ALA A 371 -12.26 1.75 -24.18
C ALA A 371 -10.87 2.40 -24.12
N VAL A 372 -10.31 2.81 -25.27
CA VAL A 372 -9.02 3.53 -25.33
C VAL A 372 -9.10 4.87 -24.60
N ALA A 373 -10.17 5.64 -24.79
CA ALA A 373 -10.37 6.92 -24.10
C ALA A 373 -10.59 6.74 -22.60
N ALA A 374 -11.34 5.71 -22.18
CA ALA A 374 -11.55 5.37 -20.79
C ALA A 374 -10.23 4.99 -20.11
N ALA A 375 -9.42 4.13 -20.73
CA ALA A 375 -8.11 3.75 -20.22
C ALA A 375 -7.13 4.94 -20.12
N LYS A 376 -7.13 5.82 -21.14
CA LYS A 376 -6.37 7.07 -21.09
C LYS A 376 -6.81 7.95 -19.93
N THR A 377 -8.13 8.08 -19.73
CA THR A 377 -8.70 8.86 -18.62
C THR A 377 -8.32 8.25 -17.28
N LEU A 378 -8.40 6.93 -17.12
CA LEU A 378 -8.01 6.22 -15.90
C LEU A 378 -6.53 6.45 -15.56
N GLY A 379 -5.63 6.30 -16.53
CA GLY A 379 -4.21 6.56 -16.32
C GLY A 379 -3.83 8.02 -16.08
N GLN A 380 -4.67 8.97 -16.54
CA GLN A 380 -4.53 10.40 -16.26
C GLN A 380 -5.14 10.80 -14.91
N ALA A 381 -6.22 10.12 -14.50
CA ALA A 381 -6.91 10.37 -13.24
C ALA A 381 -6.06 9.99 -12.03
N GLN A 382 -5.04 9.13 -12.20
CA GLN A 382 -4.12 8.67 -11.16
C GLN A 382 -4.88 8.28 -9.86
N PRO A 383 -5.77 7.27 -9.92
CA PRO A 383 -6.61 6.86 -8.79
C PRO A 383 -5.84 6.61 -7.48
N ASN A 384 -4.55 6.29 -7.54
CA ASN A 384 -3.72 6.13 -6.35
C ASN A 384 -3.35 7.44 -5.62
N TYR A 385 -3.50 8.63 -6.21
CA TYR A 385 -3.14 9.89 -5.53
C TYR A 385 -3.88 10.09 -4.22
N ALA A 386 -5.18 9.79 -4.20
CA ALA A 386 -5.99 9.95 -3.01
C ALA A 386 -5.51 9.05 -1.87
N ARG A 387 -5.19 7.80 -2.20
CA ARG A 387 -4.66 6.81 -1.26
C ARG A 387 -3.25 7.17 -0.77
N VAL A 388 -2.36 7.62 -1.65
CA VAL A 388 -0.99 8.06 -1.30
C VAL A 388 -1.05 9.20 -0.30
N HIS A 389 -1.75 10.27 -0.68
CA HIS A 389 -1.87 11.47 0.13
C HIS A 389 -2.61 11.17 1.44
N ASN A 390 -3.60 10.28 1.45
CA ASN A 390 -4.23 9.83 2.69
C ASN A 390 -3.26 9.05 3.60
N ARG A 391 -2.40 8.18 3.04
CA ARG A 391 -1.38 7.45 3.82
C ARG A 391 -0.29 8.38 4.36
N MET A 392 0.23 9.28 3.53
CA MET A 392 1.20 10.30 3.95
C MET A 392 0.61 11.20 5.03
N GLY A 393 -0.63 11.67 4.82
CA GLY A 393 -1.35 12.45 5.81
C GLY A 393 -1.53 11.69 7.13
N THR A 394 -1.85 10.40 7.08
CA THR A 394 -1.96 9.55 8.26
C THR A 394 -0.63 9.41 8.99
N GLN A 395 0.49 9.28 8.26
CA GLN A 395 1.82 9.22 8.86
C GLN A 395 2.18 10.54 9.56
N PHE A 396 1.94 11.69 8.91
CA PHE A 396 2.13 13.00 9.54
C PHE A 396 1.22 13.21 10.75
N LEU A 397 -0.02 12.68 10.70
CA LEU A 397 -0.95 12.74 11.82
C LEU A 397 -0.47 11.92 13.03
N LYS A 398 0.22 10.80 12.79
CA LYS A 398 0.89 10.01 13.83
C LYS A 398 2.13 10.71 14.40
N THR A 399 2.93 11.37 13.58
CA THR A 399 4.14 12.11 14.03
C THR A 399 3.82 13.48 14.63
N GLY A 400 2.56 13.93 14.59
CA GLY A 400 2.13 15.22 15.12
C GLY A 400 2.38 16.40 14.18
N GLU A 401 2.81 16.16 12.94
CA GLU A 401 3.00 17.17 11.90
C GLU A 401 1.66 17.55 11.24
N LEU A 402 0.74 18.06 12.07
CA LEU A 402 -0.68 18.20 11.72
C LEU A 402 -0.93 19.09 10.49
N ALA A 403 -0.16 20.15 10.28
CA ALA A 403 -0.30 21.03 9.12
C ALA A 403 0.04 20.31 7.80
N LYS A 404 1.06 19.45 7.81
CA LYS A 404 1.39 18.60 6.66
C LYS A 404 0.30 17.55 6.44
N ALA A 405 -0.19 16.93 7.52
CA ALA A 405 -1.30 15.99 7.44
C ALA A 405 -2.53 16.60 6.73
N VAL A 406 -2.93 17.82 7.11
CA VAL A 406 -4.03 18.55 6.47
C VAL A 406 -3.75 18.80 4.98
N ALA A 407 -2.54 19.23 4.62
CA ALA A 407 -2.18 19.47 3.23
C ALA A 407 -2.31 18.21 2.39
N GLU A 408 -1.79 17.09 2.89
CA GLU A 408 -1.88 15.79 2.26
C GLU A 408 -3.33 15.34 2.11
N PHE A 409 -4.15 15.34 3.17
CA PHE A 409 -5.57 14.95 3.03
C PHE A 409 -6.33 15.85 2.05
N LYS A 410 -6.01 17.15 1.95
CA LYS A 410 -6.61 18.02 0.93
C LYS A 410 -6.20 17.64 -0.49
N GLN A 411 -4.96 17.24 -0.71
CA GLN A 411 -4.56 16.69 -2.01
C GLN A 411 -5.29 15.38 -2.29
N ALA A 412 -5.47 14.53 -1.26
CA ALA A 412 -6.21 13.30 -1.41
C ALA A 412 -7.65 13.56 -1.89
N LEU A 413 -8.32 14.54 -1.26
CA LEU A 413 -9.69 14.94 -1.60
C LEU A 413 -9.80 15.73 -2.90
N LYS A 414 -8.71 16.36 -3.36
CA LYS A 414 -8.66 16.97 -4.69
C LYS A 414 -8.66 15.90 -5.78
N ALA A 415 -7.96 14.79 -5.53
CA ALA A 415 -7.91 13.65 -6.45
C ALA A 415 -9.19 12.81 -6.40
N GLU A 416 -9.68 12.51 -5.20
CA GLU A 416 -10.93 11.78 -4.99
C GLU A 416 -11.82 12.50 -3.96
N PRO A 417 -12.73 13.37 -4.42
CA PRO A 417 -13.63 14.14 -3.54
C PRO A 417 -14.59 13.29 -2.70
N SER A 418 -14.72 12.00 -3.00
CA SER A 418 -15.56 11.05 -2.26
C SER A 418 -14.76 10.12 -1.35
N HIS A 419 -13.45 10.32 -1.16
CA HIS A 419 -12.64 9.41 -0.36
C HIS A 419 -12.99 9.52 1.14
N ALA A 420 -13.82 8.60 1.63
CA ALA A 420 -14.33 8.61 3.00
C ALA A 420 -13.21 8.63 4.06
N GLY A 421 -12.18 7.80 3.90
CA GLY A 421 -11.01 7.76 4.79
C GLY A 421 -10.28 9.11 4.91
N ALA A 422 -10.02 9.79 3.79
CA ALA A 422 -9.35 11.09 3.77
C ALA A 422 -10.19 12.20 4.42
N HIS A 423 -11.52 12.19 4.21
CA HIS A 423 -12.44 13.08 4.92
C HIS A 423 -12.39 12.84 6.43
N ASN A 424 -12.53 11.60 6.88
CA ASN A 424 -12.44 11.28 8.31
C ASN A 424 -11.09 11.74 8.91
N ASN A 425 -9.98 11.43 8.25
CA ASN A 425 -8.65 11.76 8.76
C ASN A 425 -8.37 13.27 8.74
N LEU A 426 -8.88 14.00 7.73
CA LEU A 426 -8.85 15.46 7.72
C LEU A 426 -9.66 16.04 8.88
N GLY A 427 -10.82 15.45 9.20
CA GLY A 427 -11.61 15.82 10.37
C GLY A 427 -10.83 15.66 11.67
N VAL A 428 -10.16 14.52 11.87
CA VAL A 428 -9.29 14.27 13.02
C VAL A 428 -8.13 15.28 13.08
N ALA A 429 -7.51 15.60 11.94
CA ALA A 429 -6.43 16.58 11.87
C ALA A 429 -6.92 17.98 12.30
N TYR A 430 -8.11 18.39 11.84
CA TYR A 430 -8.72 19.65 12.26
C TYR A 430 -9.04 19.68 13.76
N GLU A 431 -9.58 18.60 14.33
CA GLU A 431 -9.81 18.54 15.79
C GLU A 431 -8.50 18.72 16.58
N ARG A 432 -7.43 18.01 16.17
CA ARG A 432 -6.11 18.11 16.85
C ARG A 432 -5.46 19.49 16.70
N LEU A 433 -5.73 20.20 15.61
CA LEU A 433 -5.27 21.57 15.38
C LEU A 433 -6.15 22.63 16.08
N GLY A 434 -7.29 22.25 16.65
CA GLY A 434 -8.29 23.20 17.12
C GLY A 434 -8.92 24.03 15.99
N GLN A 435 -8.88 23.53 14.75
CA GLN A 435 -9.46 24.20 13.59
C GLN A 435 -10.94 23.83 13.41
N ASN A 436 -11.72 24.79 12.90
CA ASN A 436 -13.11 24.56 12.53
C ASN A 436 -13.21 23.66 11.29
N GLY A 437 -14.33 22.94 11.16
CA GLY A 437 -14.65 22.15 9.97
C GLY A 437 -14.55 20.64 10.15
N ALA A 438 -14.08 20.13 11.30
CA ALA A 438 -14.01 18.69 11.57
C ALA A 438 -15.35 17.97 11.39
N GLN A 439 -16.43 18.52 11.96
CA GLN A 439 -17.78 18.00 11.81
C GLN A 439 -18.17 17.81 10.34
N ALA A 440 -17.99 18.84 9.51
CA ALA A 440 -18.34 18.79 8.08
C ALA A 440 -17.54 17.72 7.33
N GLN A 441 -16.30 17.45 7.75
CA GLN A 441 -15.50 16.38 7.15
C GLN A 441 -16.00 14.99 7.58
N PHE A 442 -16.39 14.79 8.84
CA PHE A 442 -17.00 13.52 9.26
C PHE A 442 -18.35 13.28 8.56
N GLU A 443 -19.18 14.31 8.43
CA GLU A 443 -20.44 14.23 7.67
C GLU A 443 -20.18 13.87 6.20
N GLN A 444 -19.15 14.44 5.58
CA GLN A 444 -18.78 14.09 4.22
C GLN A 444 -18.26 12.65 4.11
N ALA A 445 -17.47 12.18 5.09
CA ALA A 445 -17.04 10.79 5.15
C ALA A 445 -18.22 9.82 5.22
N ILE A 446 -19.24 10.14 6.04
CA ILE A 446 -20.50 9.37 6.15
C ILE A 446 -21.33 9.45 4.87
N ARG A 447 -21.39 10.60 4.20
CA ARG A 447 -22.05 10.71 2.89
C ARG A 447 -21.39 9.82 1.83
N SER A 448 -20.07 9.72 1.87
CA SER A 448 -19.29 8.87 0.97
C SER A 448 -19.39 7.39 1.29
N ASP A 449 -19.38 7.03 2.58
CA ASP A 449 -19.56 5.67 3.08
C ASP A 449 -20.49 5.68 4.31
N PRO A 450 -21.80 5.40 4.13
CA PRO A 450 -22.80 5.38 5.21
C PRO A 450 -22.61 4.29 6.26
N ASN A 451 -21.65 3.38 6.07
CA ASN A 451 -21.29 2.34 7.03
C ASN A 451 -19.91 2.61 7.65
N PHE A 452 -19.32 3.79 7.46
CA PHE A 452 -17.99 4.08 8.00
C PHE A 452 -18.04 4.34 9.51
N THR A 453 -17.92 3.26 10.29
CA THR A 453 -18.05 3.24 11.76
C THR A 453 -17.23 4.33 12.45
N GLN A 454 -15.97 4.51 12.06
CA GLN A 454 -15.06 5.46 12.68
C GLN A 454 -15.51 6.92 12.47
N ALA A 455 -16.12 7.24 11.32
CA ALA A 455 -16.61 8.59 11.02
C ALA A 455 -17.86 8.92 11.85
N HIS A 456 -18.80 7.97 11.99
CA HIS A 456 -19.94 8.10 12.90
C HIS A 456 -19.49 8.33 14.35
N PHE A 457 -18.55 7.52 14.84
CA PHE A 457 -18.01 7.66 16.20
C PHE A 457 -17.31 9.01 16.42
N ASN A 458 -16.48 9.45 15.46
CA ASN A 458 -15.79 10.73 15.55
C ASN A 458 -16.78 11.91 15.49
N LEU A 459 -17.80 11.84 14.63
CA LEU A 459 -18.87 12.84 14.56
C LEU A 459 -19.61 12.93 15.89
N ALA A 460 -20.01 11.79 16.47
CA ALA A 460 -20.64 11.74 17.78
C ALA A 460 -19.80 12.42 18.86
N ARG A 461 -18.50 12.13 18.90
CA ARG A 461 -17.57 12.77 19.85
C ARG A 461 -17.50 14.27 19.67
N THR A 462 -17.41 14.75 18.43
CA THR A 462 -17.44 16.18 18.13
C THR A 462 -18.77 16.81 18.58
N LEU A 463 -19.90 16.14 18.37
CA LEU A 463 -21.24 16.60 18.77
C LEU A 463 -21.40 16.68 20.28
N MET A 464 -20.93 15.68 21.04
CA MET A 464 -20.95 15.72 22.51
C MET A 464 -20.10 16.87 23.05
N ARG A 465 -18.92 17.10 22.47
CA ARG A 465 -18.04 18.21 22.87
C ARG A 465 -18.67 19.58 22.61
N THR A 466 -19.56 19.69 21.62
CA THR A 466 -20.30 20.93 21.33
C THR A 466 -21.70 20.97 21.95
N GLY A 467 -22.03 20.05 22.87
CA GLY A 467 -23.29 20.04 23.62
C GLY A 467 -24.52 19.58 22.82
N ARG A 468 -24.33 18.95 21.66
CA ARG A 468 -25.41 18.41 20.82
C ARG A 468 -25.62 16.92 21.12
N ASP A 469 -25.93 16.62 22.37
CA ASP A 469 -26.01 15.26 22.90
C ASP A 469 -27.06 14.40 22.18
N THR A 470 -28.22 14.95 21.79
CA THR A 470 -29.26 14.20 21.05
C THR A 470 -28.77 13.73 19.68
N ASN A 471 -28.06 14.59 18.94
CA ASN A 471 -27.46 14.20 17.65
C ASN A 471 -26.34 13.18 17.86
N ALA A 472 -25.53 13.33 18.92
CA ALA A 472 -24.48 12.38 19.24
C ALA A 472 -25.02 10.98 19.53
N ILE A 473 -26.15 10.88 20.25
CA ILE A 473 -26.82 9.61 20.53
C ILE A 473 -27.18 8.89 19.23
N ALA A 474 -27.75 9.60 18.25
CA ALA A 474 -28.11 9.01 16.96
C ALA A 474 -26.88 8.43 16.22
N GLU A 475 -25.77 9.17 16.21
CA GLU A 475 -24.52 8.72 15.59
C GLU A 475 -23.84 7.56 16.35
N LEU A 476 -23.92 7.53 17.69
CA LEU A 476 -23.44 6.42 18.52
C LEU A 476 -24.27 5.16 18.33
N GLN A 477 -25.60 5.30 18.26
CA GLN A 477 -26.50 4.20 17.92
C GLN A 477 -26.18 3.63 16.54
N ARG A 478 -25.90 4.50 15.55
CA ARG A 478 -25.47 4.06 14.23
C ARG A 478 -24.13 3.34 14.26
N THR A 479 -23.18 3.84 15.05
CA THR A 479 -21.88 3.19 15.29
C THR A 479 -22.05 1.77 15.82
N ILE A 480 -22.91 1.59 16.83
CA ILE A 480 -23.20 0.28 17.46
C ILE A 480 -24.02 -0.62 16.53
N GLN A 481 -24.89 -0.06 15.69
CA GLN A 481 -25.62 -0.84 14.69
C GLN A 481 -24.68 -1.46 13.66
N ILE A 482 -23.63 -0.74 13.26
CA ILE A 482 -22.63 -1.21 12.29
C ILE A 482 -21.60 -2.12 12.97
N ASN A 483 -21.12 -1.74 14.16
CA ASN A 483 -20.18 -2.51 14.97
C ASN A 483 -20.71 -2.65 16.41
N PRO A 484 -21.46 -3.73 16.71
CA PRO A 484 -22.07 -3.95 18.02
C PRO A 484 -21.07 -4.00 19.19
N ASP A 485 -19.81 -4.36 18.91
CA ASP A 485 -18.79 -4.60 19.92
C ASP A 485 -17.86 -3.39 20.13
N HIS A 486 -18.25 -2.21 19.63
CA HIS A 486 -17.45 -1.00 19.75
C HIS A 486 -17.52 -0.40 21.17
N VAL A 487 -16.67 -0.90 22.08
CA VAL A 487 -16.62 -0.53 23.52
C VAL A 487 -16.66 0.98 23.76
N GLY A 488 -15.83 1.77 23.06
CA GLY A 488 -15.80 3.23 23.26
C GLY A 488 -17.11 3.94 22.88
N ALA A 489 -17.89 3.38 21.95
CA ALA A 489 -19.17 3.93 21.53
C ALA A 489 -20.27 3.56 22.52
N LEU A 490 -20.24 2.33 23.03
CA LEU A 490 -21.13 1.88 24.11
C LEU A 490 -20.92 2.73 25.38
N ASN A 491 -19.67 2.97 25.77
CA ASN A 491 -19.34 3.83 26.91
C ASN A 491 -19.88 5.27 26.71
N MET A 492 -19.54 5.91 25.59
CA MET A 492 -20.00 7.28 25.30
C MET A 492 -21.52 7.39 25.17
N LEU A 493 -22.20 6.35 24.66
CA LEU A 493 -23.66 6.32 24.59
C LEU A 493 -24.26 6.22 26.00
N GLY A 494 -23.66 5.41 26.87
CA GLY A 494 -24.00 5.35 28.29
C GLY A 494 -23.88 6.70 28.98
N THR A 495 -22.76 7.40 28.78
CA THR A 495 -22.55 8.76 29.29
C THR A 495 -23.61 9.74 28.76
N ALA A 496 -23.92 9.68 27.46
CA ALA A 496 -24.92 10.55 26.84
C ALA A 496 -26.34 10.30 27.41
N PHE A 497 -26.72 9.04 27.63
CA PHE A 497 -27.98 8.70 28.29
C PHE A 497 -28.01 9.16 29.76
N GLY A 498 -26.91 8.98 30.49
CA GLY A 498 -26.77 9.46 31.87
C GLY A 498 -26.99 10.97 32.00
N LYS A 499 -26.44 11.77 31.08
CA LYS A 499 -26.69 13.23 31.02
C LYS A 499 -28.15 13.59 30.81
N GLN A 500 -28.90 12.75 30.09
CA GLN A 500 -30.35 12.89 29.88
C GLN A 500 -31.18 12.24 31.00
N GLN A 501 -30.55 11.76 32.08
CA GLN A 501 -31.19 11.01 33.17
C GLN A 501 -31.90 9.71 32.71
N ARG A 502 -31.52 9.18 31.55
CA ARG A 502 -32.04 7.93 30.98
C ARG A 502 -31.24 6.75 31.52
N PHE A 503 -31.24 6.60 32.84
CA PHE A 503 -30.29 5.72 33.53
C PHE A 503 -30.45 4.23 33.22
N THR A 504 -31.67 3.75 32.96
CA THR A 504 -31.91 2.34 32.57
C THR A 504 -31.31 2.03 31.20
N GLU A 505 -31.37 2.96 30.24
CA GLU A 505 -30.74 2.79 28.93
C GLU A 505 -29.22 2.90 29.04
N ALA A 506 -28.72 3.82 29.86
CA ALA A 506 -27.29 3.93 30.17
C ALA A 506 -26.75 2.62 30.75
N GLN A 507 -27.43 2.04 31.73
CA GLN A 507 -27.07 0.77 32.33
C GLN A 507 -26.92 -0.33 31.27
N SER A 508 -27.93 -0.52 30.41
CA SER A 508 -27.93 -1.59 29.40
C SER A 508 -26.69 -1.54 28.48
N VAL A 509 -26.36 -0.36 27.96
CA VAL A 509 -25.21 -0.20 27.06
C VAL A 509 -23.87 -0.27 27.79
N LEU A 510 -23.80 0.20 29.04
CA LEU A 510 -22.58 0.17 29.86
C LEU A 510 -22.26 -1.23 30.39
N GLU A 511 -23.28 -2.01 30.77
CA GLU A 511 -23.11 -3.43 31.07
C GLU A 511 -22.58 -4.19 29.85
N HIS A 512 -23.01 -3.82 28.64
CA HIS A 512 -22.45 -4.40 27.42
C HIS A 512 -20.98 -4.00 27.23
N ALA A 513 -20.62 -2.73 27.43
CA ALA A 513 -19.23 -2.27 27.37
C ALA A 513 -18.33 -3.03 28.35
N VAL A 514 -18.76 -3.18 29.61
CA VAL A 514 -18.02 -3.90 30.66
C VAL A 514 -17.90 -5.40 30.35
N ARG A 515 -18.91 -6.03 29.74
CA ARG A 515 -18.80 -7.43 29.31
C ARG A 515 -17.75 -7.63 28.22
N LEU A 516 -17.64 -6.68 27.29
CA LEU A 516 -16.68 -6.73 26.19
C LEU A 516 -15.26 -6.39 26.64
N ASP A 517 -15.10 -5.41 27.53
CA ASP A 517 -13.83 -5.04 28.14
C ASP A 517 -13.98 -4.87 29.67
N PRO A 518 -13.78 -5.96 30.44
CA PRO A 518 -13.85 -5.93 31.90
C PRO A 518 -12.75 -5.09 32.57
N ASN A 519 -11.75 -4.62 31.83
CA ASN A 519 -10.68 -3.77 32.35
C ASN A 519 -10.86 -2.30 31.93
N HIS A 520 -12.05 -1.91 31.45
CA HIS A 520 -12.33 -0.53 31.07
C HIS A 520 -12.84 0.29 32.28
N ALA A 521 -11.91 0.93 33.00
CA ALA A 521 -12.22 1.69 34.22
C ALA A 521 -13.34 2.74 34.03
N GLU A 522 -13.30 3.48 32.93
CA GLU A 522 -14.29 4.54 32.64
C GLU A 522 -15.70 3.97 32.47
N ALA A 523 -15.87 2.81 31.80
CA ALA A 523 -17.17 2.17 31.68
C ALA A 523 -17.69 1.64 33.02
N HIS A 524 -16.82 1.13 33.89
CA HIS A 524 -17.19 0.77 35.26
C HIS A 524 -17.67 2.01 36.04
N SER A 525 -16.93 3.12 35.97
CA SER A 525 -17.31 4.37 36.63
C SER A 525 -18.65 4.89 36.12
N ASN A 526 -18.85 4.93 34.80
CA ASN A 526 -20.10 5.35 34.18
C ASN A 526 -21.27 4.41 34.53
N LEU A 527 -21.03 3.09 34.60
CA LEU A 527 -22.04 2.11 35.01
C LEU A 527 -22.45 2.31 36.48
N GLY A 528 -21.48 2.59 37.36
CA GLY A 528 -21.75 2.95 38.74
C GLY A 528 -22.60 4.22 38.86
N ALA A 529 -22.33 5.23 38.04
CA ALA A 529 -23.14 6.45 37.98
C ALA A 529 -24.57 6.17 37.49
N ALA A 530 -24.75 5.29 36.51
CA ALA A 530 -26.06 4.87 36.04
C ALA A 530 -26.86 4.10 37.10
N TYR A 531 -26.22 3.21 37.87
CA TYR A 531 -26.87 2.54 39.02
C TYR A 531 -27.24 3.53 40.12
N ALA A 532 -26.33 4.45 40.47
CA ALA A 532 -26.58 5.47 41.48
C ALA A 532 -27.76 6.38 41.10
N GLY A 533 -27.87 6.76 39.82
CA GLY A 533 -29.01 7.53 39.29
C GLY A 533 -30.36 6.81 39.38
N GLN A 534 -30.35 5.46 39.43
CA GLN A 534 -31.54 4.64 39.65
C GLN A 534 -31.81 4.34 41.14
N GLY A 535 -30.94 4.77 42.05
CA GLY A 535 -31.02 4.44 43.47
C GLY A 535 -30.50 3.03 43.82
N LEU A 536 -29.87 2.33 42.88
CA LEU A 536 -29.25 1.02 43.07
C LEU A 536 -27.86 1.19 43.68
N LEU A 537 -27.82 1.64 44.94
CA LEU A 537 -26.60 2.13 45.58
C LEU A 537 -25.55 1.02 45.82
N ARG A 538 -25.97 -0.23 46.07
CA ARG A 538 -25.05 -1.34 46.30
C ARG A 538 -24.31 -1.72 45.01
N GLU A 539 -25.04 -1.80 43.92
CA GLU A 539 -24.54 -2.06 42.58
C GLU A 539 -23.60 -0.92 42.14
N ALA A 540 -23.98 0.33 42.42
CA ALA A 540 -23.13 1.48 42.16
C ALA A 540 -21.77 1.41 42.89
N VAL A 541 -21.77 1.07 44.19
CA VAL A 541 -20.52 0.89 44.96
C VAL A 541 -19.63 -0.17 44.33
N ALA A 542 -20.18 -1.32 43.95
CA ALA A 542 -19.41 -2.41 43.35
C ALA A 542 -18.71 -1.97 42.06
N GLN A 543 -19.40 -1.19 41.21
CA GLN A 543 -18.83 -0.71 39.95
C GLN A 543 -17.79 0.38 40.15
N PHE A 544 -17.99 1.33 41.08
CA PHE A 544 -16.96 2.32 41.39
C PHE A 544 -15.72 1.67 42.02
N GLU A 545 -15.89 0.66 42.86
CA GLU A 545 -14.75 -0.10 43.41
C GLU A 545 -14.01 -0.87 42.32
N ALA A 546 -14.71 -1.47 41.36
CA ALA A 546 -14.10 -2.09 40.18
C ALA A 546 -13.31 -1.06 39.34
N ALA A 547 -13.89 0.11 39.06
CA ALA A 547 -13.20 1.20 38.37
C ALA A 547 -11.89 1.60 39.08
N LEU A 548 -11.92 1.72 40.41
CA LEU A 548 -10.76 2.10 41.23
C LEU A 548 -9.73 0.97 41.44
N GLN A 549 -10.13 -0.29 41.27
CA GLN A 549 -9.18 -1.40 41.21
C GLN A 549 -8.37 -1.35 39.91
N ILE A 550 -9.01 -0.95 38.81
CA ILE A 550 -8.37 -0.85 37.49
C ILE A 550 -7.54 0.44 37.39
N ASP A 551 -8.14 1.60 37.72
CA ASP A 551 -7.48 2.90 37.79
C ASP A 551 -7.67 3.52 39.19
N PRO A 552 -6.70 3.31 40.10
CA PRO A 552 -6.74 3.90 41.43
C PRO A 552 -6.69 5.42 41.45
N THR A 553 -6.48 6.10 40.31
CA THR A 553 -6.38 7.55 40.20
C THR A 553 -7.64 8.22 39.65
N ASP A 554 -8.64 7.46 39.20
CA ASP A 554 -9.91 8.00 38.67
C ASP A 554 -10.60 8.92 39.71
N PRO A 555 -10.64 10.24 39.46
CA PRO A 555 -11.22 11.19 40.41
C PRO A 555 -12.75 11.11 40.45
N GLU A 556 -13.39 10.79 39.34
CA GLU A 556 -14.85 10.72 39.24
C GLU A 556 -15.38 9.49 39.98
N ALA A 557 -14.73 8.34 39.82
CA ALA A 557 -15.08 7.14 40.57
C ALA A 557 -14.89 7.34 42.09
N LYS A 558 -13.82 8.01 42.53
CA LYS A 558 -13.59 8.31 43.97
C LYS A 558 -14.67 9.21 44.56
N GLU A 559 -14.97 10.32 43.88
CA GLU A 559 -15.95 11.29 44.33
C GLU A 559 -17.35 10.66 44.39
N ASN A 560 -17.73 9.93 43.34
CA ASN A 560 -19.01 9.26 43.27
C ASN A 560 -19.14 8.13 44.30
N LEU A 561 -18.09 7.32 44.53
CA LEU A 561 -18.09 6.29 45.57
C LEU A 561 -18.29 6.88 46.96
N LYS A 562 -17.60 7.99 47.27
CA LYS A 562 -17.76 8.70 48.54
C LYS A 562 -19.19 9.20 48.72
N ARG A 563 -19.76 9.81 47.67
CA ARG A 563 -21.15 10.32 47.69
C ARG A 563 -22.16 9.20 47.92
N VAL A 564 -22.02 8.08 47.21
CA VAL A 564 -22.94 6.94 47.36
C VAL A 564 -22.81 6.29 48.73
N LYS A 565 -21.59 6.11 49.26
CA LYS A 565 -21.39 5.56 50.61
C LYS A 565 -21.99 6.44 51.71
N ALA A 566 -21.90 7.76 51.56
CA ALA A 566 -22.56 8.70 52.47
C ALA A 566 -24.09 8.55 52.42
N ALA A 567 -24.68 8.52 51.22
CA ALA A 567 -26.12 8.34 51.02
C ALA A 567 -26.67 6.98 51.52
N MET A 568 -25.82 5.95 51.63
CA MET A 568 -26.19 4.66 52.24
C MET A 568 -26.11 4.65 53.76
N SER A 569 -25.47 5.65 54.36
CA SER A 569 -25.25 5.77 55.81
C SER A 569 -26.24 6.73 56.48
N GLU A 570 -27.00 7.48 55.68
CA GLU A 570 -28.17 8.29 56.07
C GLU A 570 -29.45 7.45 55.91
#